data_AF-A0A2E1M7I0-F1
#
_entry.id   AF-A0A2E1M7I0-F1
#
_cell.length_a   1.000
_cell.length_b   1.000
_cell.length_c   1.000
_cell.angle_alpha   90.00
_cell.angle_beta   90.00
_cell.angle_gamma   90.00
#
_symmetry.space_group_name_H-M   'P 1'
#
loop_
_entity.id
_entity.type
_entity.pdbx_description
1 polymer ?
#
loop_
_entity_poly.entity_id
_entity_poly.type
_entity_poly.pdbx_seq_one_letter_code
_entity_poly.pdbx_strand_id
1 'polypeptide(L)'
;MLGVVGLMWIDQQKNENPQTLQLSVKCLIENQGDCATCKNISVDPVLQPSIKRMLQRNIGEIVPEFEIKEQQDGYVVNIQTTTQGALQIRIITPEHHSFQIVEWSKKPQGL
;
A
#
# COMPACT_ATOMS: atom_id res chain seq x y z
N MET A 1 29.41 -11.67 -40.50
CA MET A 1 29.54 -12.18 -39.12
C MET A 1 29.38 -11.01 -38.18
N LEU A 2 28.49 -11.16 -37.18
CA LEU A 2 28.43 -10.43 -35.91
C LEU A 2 28.15 -8.91 -36.05
N GLY A 3 26.94 -8.39 -35.86
CA GLY A 3 25.95 -8.75 -34.85
C GLY A 3 26.22 -7.94 -33.59
N VAL A 4 25.79 -6.66 -33.58
CA VAL A 4 25.68 -5.89 -32.34
C VAL A 4 24.20 -5.57 -32.17
N VAL A 5 23.49 -6.51 -31.55
CA VAL A 5 22.20 -6.22 -30.95
C VAL A 5 22.52 -5.41 -29.71
N GLY A 6 22.45 -4.09 -29.83
CA GLY A 6 22.43 -3.22 -28.67
C GLY A 6 21.23 -3.61 -27.83
N LEU A 7 21.50 -4.31 -26.73
CA LEU A 7 20.55 -4.49 -25.63
C LEU A 7 20.24 -3.09 -25.11
N MET A 8 19.21 -2.46 -25.70
CA MET A 8 18.48 -1.42 -25.02
C MET A 8 17.88 -2.12 -23.80
N TRP A 9 18.51 -1.88 -22.66
CA TRP A 9 17.89 -2.08 -21.36
C TRP A 9 16.65 -1.22 -21.40
N ILE A 10 15.52 -1.85 -21.75
CA ILE A 10 14.22 -1.28 -21.48
C ILE A 10 14.20 -1.22 -19.98
N ASP A 11 14.48 -0.02 -19.45
CA ASP A 11 14.13 0.37 -18.11
C ASP A 11 12.63 0.16 -18.02
N GLN A 12 12.26 -1.06 -17.62
CA GLN A 12 10.90 -1.48 -17.43
C GLN A 12 10.51 -0.82 -16.11
N GLN A 13 10.39 0.51 -16.11
CA GLN A 13 9.56 1.25 -15.19
C GLN A 13 8.18 0.64 -15.33
N LYS A 14 7.98 -0.38 -14.52
CA LYS A 14 6.79 -1.18 -14.45
C LYS A 14 5.76 -0.19 -13.96
N ASN A 15 4.98 0.32 -14.91
CA ASN A 15 3.78 1.12 -14.68
C ASN A 15 2.84 0.28 -13.81
N GLU A 16 3.11 0.19 -12.51
CA GLU A 16 2.19 -0.39 -11.56
C GLU A 16 1.00 0.54 -11.53
N ASN A 17 -0.04 0.14 -12.26
CA ASN A 17 -1.24 0.93 -12.46
C ASN A 17 -1.80 1.35 -11.07
N PRO A 18 -2.03 2.65 -10.81
CA PRO A 18 -2.63 3.14 -9.58
C PRO A 18 -3.94 2.42 -9.19
N GLN A 19 -4.67 1.88 -10.18
CA GLN A 19 -5.84 1.03 -9.94
C GLN A 19 -5.48 -0.27 -9.20
N THR A 20 -4.34 -0.88 -9.50
CA THR A 20 -3.86 -2.09 -8.81
C THR A 20 -3.54 -1.77 -7.35
N LEU A 21 -2.92 -0.62 -7.08
CA LEU A 21 -2.66 -0.16 -5.71
C LEU A 21 -3.97 0.05 -4.97
N GLN A 22 -4.93 0.73 -5.60
CA GLN A 22 -6.26 0.96 -5.02
C GLN A 22 -6.97 -0.34 -4.66
N LEU A 23 -6.98 -1.33 -5.55
CA LEU A 23 -7.57 -2.64 -5.29
C LEU A 23 -6.84 -3.41 -4.17
N SER A 24 -5.52 -3.28 -4.11
CA SER A 24 -4.71 -3.96 -3.10
C SER A 24 -4.92 -3.37 -1.70
N VAL A 25 -4.93 -2.03 -1.60
CA VAL A 25 -5.26 -1.29 -0.38
C VAL A 25 -6.69 -1.61 0.08
N LYS A 26 -7.64 -1.62 -0.85
CA LYS A 26 -9.03 -1.99 -0.56
C LYS A 26 -9.13 -3.40 0.02
N CYS A 27 -8.47 -4.38 -0.62
CA CYS A 27 -8.41 -5.76 -0.12
C CYS A 27 -7.86 -5.81 1.31
N LEU A 28 -6.76 -5.11 1.58
CA LEU A 28 -6.13 -5.09 2.91
C LEU A 28 -7.10 -4.55 3.97
N ILE A 29 -7.81 -3.48 3.65
CA ILE A 29 -8.79 -2.86 4.55
C ILE A 29 -9.97 -3.79 4.80
N GLU A 30 -10.55 -4.37 3.74
CA GLU A 30 -11.66 -5.32 3.81
C GLU A 30 -11.30 -6.56 4.64
N ASN A 31 -10.05 -7.02 4.53
CA ASN A 31 -9.53 -8.15 5.28
C ASN A 31 -8.88 -7.74 6.61
N GLN A 32 -9.11 -6.51 7.07
CA GLN A 32 -8.67 -5.99 8.37
C GLN A 32 -7.16 -6.17 8.63
N GLY A 33 -6.34 -6.00 7.58
CA GLY A 33 -4.88 -6.13 7.66
C GLY A 33 -4.36 -7.55 7.48
N ASP A 34 -5.20 -8.51 7.11
CA ASP A 34 -4.75 -9.85 6.75
C ASP A 34 -4.20 -9.87 5.32
N CYS A 35 -2.89 -9.66 5.18
CA CYS A 35 -2.24 -9.63 3.87
C CYS A 35 -2.10 -11.01 3.22
N ALA A 36 -2.32 -12.12 3.94
CA ALA A 36 -2.24 -13.45 3.35
C ALA A 36 -3.32 -13.68 2.27
N THR A 37 -4.42 -12.92 2.32
CA THR A 37 -5.51 -12.98 1.35
C THR A 37 -5.34 -11.98 0.19
N CYS A 38 -4.40 -11.03 0.28
CA CYS A 38 -4.22 -9.95 -0.69
C CYS A 38 -2.93 -10.10 -1.51
N LYS A 39 -3.04 -10.72 -2.70
CA LYS A 39 -1.90 -11.13 -3.54
C LYS A 39 -0.92 -10.02 -3.96
N ASN A 40 -1.39 -8.79 -4.06
CA ASN A 40 -0.65 -7.67 -4.62
C ASN A 40 -0.16 -6.68 -3.57
N ILE A 41 -0.38 -6.95 -2.28
CA ILE A 41 0.15 -6.13 -1.20
C ILE A 41 0.67 -7.01 -0.07
N SER A 42 1.91 -6.77 0.31
CA SER A 42 2.54 -7.37 1.46
C SER A 42 2.70 -6.32 2.56
N VAL A 43 2.90 -6.81 3.77
CA VAL A 43 3.21 -5.98 4.92
C VAL A 43 4.53 -6.49 5.46
N ASP A 44 5.44 -5.59 5.81
CA ASP A 44 6.63 -5.98 6.56
C ASP A 44 6.24 -6.88 7.75
N PRO A 45 6.81 -8.09 7.89
CA PRO A 45 6.44 -9.03 8.97
C PRO A 45 6.50 -8.41 10.37
N VAL A 46 7.42 -7.46 10.59
CA VAL A 46 7.55 -6.72 11.86
C VAL A 46 6.31 -5.85 12.11
N LEU A 47 5.74 -5.28 11.05
CA LEU A 47 4.59 -4.39 11.12
C LEU A 47 3.25 -5.11 11.09
N GLN A 48 3.18 -6.33 10.54
CA GLN A 48 1.94 -7.08 10.33
C GLN A 48 1.05 -7.17 11.58
N PRO A 49 1.55 -7.51 12.79
CA PRO A 49 0.71 -7.57 13.99
C PRO A 49 0.18 -6.20 14.42
N SER A 50 0.92 -5.12 14.13
CA SER A 50 0.53 -3.75 14.48
C SER A 50 -0.51 -3.20 13.52
N ILE A 51 -0.35 -3.44 12.21
CA ILE A 51 -1.29 -3.03 11.16
C ILE A 51 -2.62 -3.76 11.30
N LYS A 52 -2.60 -5.07 11.54
CA LYS A 52 -3.82 -5.85 11.77
C LYS A 52 -4.61 -5.31 12.96
N ARG A 53 -3.95 -5.12 14.12
CA ARG A 53 -4.59 -4.52 15.31
C ARG A 53 -5.11 -3.11 15.06
N MET A 54 -4.38 -2.31 14.28
CA MET A 54 -4.77 -0.95 13.95
C MET A 54 -6.03 -0.94 13.06
N LEU A 55 -6.07 -1.72 11.98
CA LEU A 55 -7.21 -1.75 11.08
C LEU A 55 -8.44 -2.34 11.77
N GLN A 56 -8.29 -3.44 12.51
CA GLN A 56 -9.37 -4.07 13.29
C GLN A 56 -10.02 -3.16 14.33
N ARG A 57 -9.26 -2.22 14.91
CA ARG A 57 -9.77 -1.32 15.97
C ARG A 57 -10.39 -0.03 15.46
N ASN A 58 -9.98 0.42 14.28
CA ASN A 58 -10.32 1.77 13.80
C ASN A 58 -11.18 1.76 12.54
N ILE A 59 -11.30 0.61 11.88
CA ILE A 59 -12.17 0.44 10.72
C ILE A 59 -13.43 -0.28 11.19
N GLY A 60 -14.58 0.34 10.94
CA GLY A 60 -15.89 -0.22 11.24
C GLY A 60 -16.31 -1.31 10.24
N GLU A 61 -17.61 -1.59 10.18
CA GLU A 61 -18.17 -2.61 9.27
C GLU A 61 -18.16 -2.18 7.80
N ILE A 62 -18.07 -0.87 7.53
CA ILE A 62 -18.06 -0.31 6.18
C ILE A 62 -16.63 -0.01 5.77
N VAL A 63 -16.29 -0.34 4.52
CA VAL A 63 -14.99 0.02 3.92
C VAL A 63 -14.86 1.55 3.91
N PRO A 64 -13.89 2.11 4.64
CA PRO A 64 -13.70 3.54 4.72
C PRO A 64 -13.22 4.11 3.40
N GLU A 65 -13.53 5.38 3.17
CA GLU A 65 -12.89 6.16 2.13
C GLU A 65 -11.39 6.28 2.40
N PHE A 66 -10.61 6.20 1.33
CA PHE A 66 -9.17 6.39 1.40
C PHE A 66 -8.66 7.16 0.18
N GLU A 67 -7.60 7.92 0.40
CA GLU A 67 -6.92 8.74 -0.60
C GLU A 67 -5.50 8.20 -0.78
N ILE A 68 -5.06 8.03 -2.03
CA ILE A 68 -3.70 7.63 -2.37
C ILE A 68 -2.96 8.84 -2.92
N LYS A 69 -1.78 9.13 -2.36
CA LYS A 69 -0.86 10.17 -2.83
C LYS A 69 0.44 9.54 -3.25
N GLU A 70 0.87 9.81 -4.47
CA GLU A 70 2.21 9.45 -4.92
C GLU A 70 3.25 10.38 -4.28
N GLN A 71 4.40 9.82 -3.93
CA GLN A 71 5.58 10.48 -3.37
C GLN A 71 6.84 9.96 -4.05
N GLN A 72 7.96 10.66 -3.84
CA GLN A 72 9.24 10.33 -4.48
C GLN A 72 9.68 8.87 -4.29
N ASP A 73 9.39 8.28 -3.14
CA ASP A 73 9.79 6.91 -2.78
C ASP A 73 8.60 5.95 -2.64
N GLY A 74 7.47 6.21 -3.30
CA GLY A 74 6.31 5.33 -3.28
C GLY A 74 4.98 6.06 -3.08
N TYR A 75 4.13 5.54 -2.19
CA TYR A 75 2.77 6.01 -1.99
C TYR A 75 2.45 6.20 -0.52
N VAL A 76 1.59 7.19 -0.26
CA VAL A 76 0.98 7.43 1.04
C VAL A 76 -0.52 7.26 0.90
N VAL A 77 -1.08 6.36 1.69
CA VAL A 77 -2.51 6.08 1.75
C VAL A 77 -3.06 6.69 3.03
N ASN A 78 -4.02 7.62 2.91
CA ASN A 78 -4.77 8.14 4.04
C ASN A 78 -6.13 7.46 4.07
N ILE A 79 -6.44 6.73 5.14
CA ILE A 79 -7.70 6.01 5.35
C ILE A 79 -8.49 6.75 6.41
N GLN A 80 -9.70 7.18 6.08
CA GLN A 80 -10.57 7.84 7.07
C GLN A 80 -11.10 6.80 8.06
N THR A 81 -11.02 7.08 9.36
CA THR A 81 -11.54 6.17 10.38
C THR A 81 -12.83 6.70 10.97
N THR A 82 -13.65 5.78 11.48
CA THR A 82 -14.92 6.14 12.14
C THR A 82 -14.71 6.73 13.53
N THR A 83 -13.55 6.50 14.16
CA THR A 83 -13.38 6.75 15.61
C THR A 83 -12.31 7.76 15.98
N GLN A 84 -11.23 7.97 15.20
CA GLN A 84 -10.02 8.64 15.71
C GLN A 84 -9.23 9.48 14.68
N GLY A 85 -9.83 9.84 13.55
CA GLY A 85 -9.17 10.63 12.52
C GLY A 85 -8.73 9.82 11.32
N ALA A 86 -7.55 10.07 10.77
CA ALA A 86 -7.07 9.35 9.59
C ALA A 86 -5.92 8.40 9.96
N LEU A 87 -5.92 7.20 9.40
CA LEU A 87 -4.76 6.33 9.40
C LEU A 87 -3.94 6.62 8.17
N GLN A 88 -2.64 6.72 8.34
CA GLN A 88 -1.72 6.86 7.22
C GLN A 88 -0.89 5.60 7.08
N ILE A 89 -0.78 5.08 5.87
CA ILE A 89 0.05 3.92 5.53
C ILE A 89 1.03 4.34 4.43
N ARG A 90 2.32 4.04 4.62
CA ARG A 90 3.35 4.23 3.60
C ARG A 90 3.59 2.91 2.86
N ILE A 91 3.54 3.00 1.54
CA ILE A 91 3.69 1.87 0.62
C ILE A 91 4.86 2.16 -0.32
N ILE A 92 5.71 1.18 -0.53
CA ILE A 92 6.76 1.23 -1.56
C ILE A 92 6.49 0.16 -2.61
N THR A 93 7.09 0.33 -3.78
CA THR A 93 7.19 -0.70 -4.82
C THR A 93 8.64 -1.16 -4.89
N PRO A 94 9.00 -2.31 -4.30
CA PRO A 94 10.35 -2.87 -4.45
C PRO A 94 10.60 -3.23 -5.93
N GLU A 95 11.85 -3.17 -6.39
CA GLU A 95 12.27 -3.31 -7.80
C GLU A 95 11.67 -4.54 -8.55
N HIS A 96 11.26 -5.58 -7.84
CA HIS A 96 10.72 -6.83 -8.41
C HIS A 96 9.42 -7.34 -7.79
N HIS A 97 8.76 -6.57 -6.93
CA HIS A 97 7.67 -7.09 -6.09
C HIS A 97 6.39 -6.27 -6.12
N SER A 98 5.30 -6.96 -5.76
CA SER A 98 4.03 -6.39 -5.31
C SER A 98 4.22 -5.27 -4.29
N PHE A 99 3.23 -4.38 -4.14
CA PHE A 99 3.25 -3.30 -3.15
C PHE A 99 3.64 -3.78 -1.74
N GLN A 100 4.42 -3.01 -1.01
CA GLN A 100 4.83 -3.34 0.35
C GLN A 100 4.55 -2.19 1.31
N ILE A 101 3.83 -2.50 2.39
CA ILE A 101 3.65 -1.56 3.50
C ILE A 101 4.88 -1.59 4.40
N VAL A 102 5.48 -0.41 4.58
CA VAL A 102 6.71 -0.21 5.37
C VAL A 102 6.52 0.71 6.56
N GLU A 103 5.36 1.35 6.69
CA GLU A 103 5.09 2.25 7.81
C GLU A 103 3.58 2.46 7.97
N TRP A 104 3.14 2.71 9.20
CA TRP A 104 1.82 3.28 9.46
C TRP A 104 1.86 4.25 10.64
N SER A 105 0.98 5.24 10.62
CA SER A 105 0.82 6.20 11.71
C SER A 105 -0.63 6.66 11.86
N LYS A 106 -0.97 7.15 13.05
CA LYS A 106 -2.23 7.86 13.26
C LYS A 106 -2.01 9.33 12.92
N LYS A 107 -2.84 9.86 12.03
CA LYS A 107 -2.90 11.29 11.77
C LYS A 107 -4.07 11.86 12.58
N PRO A 108 -3.80 12.73 13.58
CA PRO A 108 -4.87 13.45 14.24
C PRO A 108 -5.67 14.23 13.20
N GLN A 109 -6.99 14.26 13.34
CA GLN A 109 -7.80 15.24 12.62
C GLN A 109 -7.24 16.62 12.94
N GLY A 110 -6.91 17.40 11.90
CA GLY A 110 -6.41 18.75 12.08
C GLY A 110 -7.37 19.54 12.98
N LEU A 111 -6.81 20.17 14.00
CA LEU A 111 -7.48 21.21 14.79
C LEU A 111 -7.84 22.39 13.89
#